data_AF-A0A7C7RN59-F1
#
_entry.id   AF-A0A7C7RN59-F1
#
_cell.length_a   1.000
_cell.length_b   1.000
_cell.length_c   1.000
_cell.angle_alpha   90.00
_cell.angle_beta   90.00
_cell.angle_gamma   90.00
#
_symmetry.space_group_name_H-M   'P 1'
#
loop_
_entity.id
_entity.type
_entity.pdbx_description
1 polymer ?
#
loop_
_entity_poly.entity_id
_entity_poly.type
_entity_poly.pdbx_seq_one_letter_code
_entity_poly.pdbx_strand_id
1 'polypeptide(L)'
;MIGVAGEELSDFERSAFSRYPPGGVILFARNCVDQEKTGTLILELQELSLKASGLPLIIAVDQEGGPVTRLQAGFPQFPGAAALGAENHLEHTREIARALASALFLVGINCNLAPVADLYRAPSRVLHNRCFGSDPKPVAEHVKAFVEGLQSGGVMACVKHFPGHGCVVEDSHKQLPVSDLLRPDLESHLIPFRAAIDAGVRLMMAAHIKFSAID
;
A
#
# COMPACT_ATOMS: atom_id res chain seq x y z
N MET A 1 3.29 -3.96 13.28
CA MET A 1 1.93 -3.88 12.70
C MET A 1 1.35 -5.27 12.66
N ILE A 2 0.09 -5.46 13.04
CA ILE A 2 -0.58 -6.78 13.08
C ILE A 2 -1.91 -6.74 12.33
N GLY A 3 -2.48 -7.89 11.96
CA GLY A 3 -3.86 -7.97 11.48
C GLY A 3 -4.85 -8.32 12.59
N VAL A 4 -6.14 -8.16 12.30
CA VAL A 4 -7.24 -8.66 13.15
C VAL A 4 -8.10 -9.67 12.38
N ALA A 5 -8.77 -10.55 13.11
CA ALA A 5 -9.36 -11.77 12.56
C ALA A 5 -10.63 -11.52 11.74
N GLY A 6 -11.55 -10.68 12.21
CA GLY A 6 -12.87 -10.48 11.59
C GLY A 6 -13.34 -9.03 11.54
N GLU A 7 -14.64 -8.85 11.31
CA GLU A 7 -15.31 -7.54 11.30
C GLU A 7 -15.50 -6.95 12.70
N GLU A 8 -15.38 -7.78 13.74
CA GLU A 8 -15.40 -7.40 15.15
C GLU A 8 -14.20 -8.02 15.87
N LEU A 9 -13.74 -7.38 16.94
CA LEU A 9 -12.71 -7.94 17.78
C LEU A 9 -13.29 -9.06 18.65
N SER A 10 -12.52 -10.13 18.82
CA SER A 10 -12.76 -11.15 19.84
C SER A 10 -12.31 -10.66 21.23
N ASP A 11 -12.83 -11.28 22.29
CA ASP A 11 -12.37 -11.00 23.66
C ASP A 11 -10.88 -11.29 23.85
N PHE A 12 -10.36 -12.27 23.11
CA PHE A 12 -8.94 -12.56 23.06
C PHE A 12 -8.14 -11.38 22.49
N GLU A 13 -8.57 -10.82 21.35
CA GLU A 13 -7.91 -9.66 20.74
C GLU A 13 -7.97 -8.43 21.67
N ARG A 14 -9.12 -8.15 22.28
CA ARG A 14 -9.25 -7.05 23.27
C ARG A 14 -8.26 -7.19 24.43
N SER A 15 -8.14 -8.40 24.97
CA SER A 15 -7.20 -8.73 26.05
C SER A 15 -5.74 -8.61 25.58
N ALA A 16 -5.44 -9.10 24.38
CA ALA A 16 -4.11 -9.04 23.79
C ALA A 16 -3.65 -7.60 23.56
N PHE A 17 -4.53 -6.70 23.09
CA PHE A 17 -4.22 -5.27 22.91
C PHE A 17 -3.80 -4.59 24.21
N SER A 18 -4.45 -4.95 25.33
CA SER A 18 -4.11 -4.38 26.64
C SER A 18 -2.75 -4.86 27.15
N ARG A 19 -2.36 -6.10 26.84
CA ARG A 19 -1.12 -6.72 27.32
C ARG A 19 0.08 -6.46 26.41
N TYR A 20 -0.15 -6.37 25.11
CA TYR A 20 0.86 -6.22 24.07
C TYR A 20 0.35 -5.21 23.02
N PRO A 21 0.27 -3.90 23.35
CA PRO A 21 -0.31 -2.90 22.47
C PRO A 21 0.54 -2.76 21.18
N PRO A 22 -0.04 -3.03 20.00
CA PRO A 22 0.68 -2.85 18.74
C PRO A 22 0.77 -1.35 18.40
N GLY A 23 1.82 -0.95 17.67
CA GLY A 23 1.90 0.42 17.11
C GLY A 23 1.04 0.63 15.84
N GLY A 24 0.43 -0.42 15.30
CA GLY A 24 -0.43 -0.32 14.13
C GLY A 24 -1.10 -1.62 13.73
N VAL A 25 -2.20 -1.49 12.99
CA VAL A 25 -3.07 -2.58 12.52
C VAL A 25 -3.23 -2.48 11.00
N ILE A 26 -3.15 -3.61 10.31
CA ILE A 26 -3.48 -3.73 8.88
C ILE A 26 -4.85 -4.41 8.71
N LEU A 27 -5.72 -3.78 7.94
CA LEU A 27 -7.04 -4.30 7.58
C LEU A 27 -6.99 -5.01 6.22
N PHE A 28 -7.79 -6.06 6.10
CA PHE A 28 -8.01 -6.83 4.88
C PHE A 28 -9.49 -6.81 4.50
N ALA A 29 -9.84 -7.41 3.35
CA ALA A 29 -11.23 -7.45 2.87
C ALA A 29 -12.23 -8.00 3.90
N ARG A 30 -11.79 -8.96 4.73
CA ARG A 30 -12.61 -9.54 5.83
C ARG A 30 -12.96 -8.55 6.95
N ASN A 31 -12.25 -7.42 7.04
CA ASN A 31 -12.48 -6.37 8.03
C ASN A 31 -13.26 -5.19 7.42
N CYS A 32 -13.21 -5.01 6.10
CA CYS A 32 -13.77 -3.86 5.39
C CYS A 32 -15.16 -4.17 4.82
N VAL A 33 -16.15 -4.41 5.68
CA VAL A 33 -17.51 -4.86 5.27
C VAL A 33 -18.27 -3.74 4.55
N ASP A 34 -18.45 -2.60 5.23
CA ASP A 34 -19.04 -1.36 4.72
C ASP A 34 -18.47 -0.17 5.50
N GLN A 35 -18.89 1.05 5.18
CA GLN A 35 -18.38 2.26 5.83
C GLN A 35 -18.61 2.28 7.35
N GLU A 36 -19.80 1.90 7.80
CA GLU A 36 -20.23 2.00 9.20
C GLU A 36 -19.50 0.96 10.06
N LYS A 37 -19.51 -0.30 9.64
CA LYS A 37 -18.83 -1.38 10.35
C LYS A 37 -17.31 -1.18 10.38
N THR A 38 -16.72 -0.75 9.25
CA THR A 38 -15.28 -0.49 9.18
C THR A 38 -14.89 0.65 10.12
N GLY A 39 -15.64 1.76 10.12
CA GLY A 39 -15.41 2.87 11.03
C GLY A 39 -15.57 2.46 12.50
N THR A 40 -16.59 1.66 12.82
CA THR A 40 -16.83 1.16 14.18
C THR A 40 -15.66 0.30 14.68
N LEU A 41 -15.19 -0.65 13.87
CA LEU A 41 -14.03 -1.47 14.20
C LEU A 41 -12.77 -0.62 14.43
N ILE A 42 -12.53 0.38 13.58
CA ILE A 42 -11.37 1.27 13.69
C ILE A 42 -11.44 2.14 14.96
N LEU A 43 -12.63 2.64 15.32
CA LEU A 43 -12.83 3.39 16.55
C LEU A 43 -12.50 2.55 17.78
N GLU A 44 -13.00 1.31 17.85
CA GLU A 44 -12.69 0.38 18.96
C GLU A 44 -11.18 0.13 19.05
N LEU A 45 -10.52 -0.11 17.92
CA LEU A 45 -9.06 -0.30 17.87
C LEU A 45 -8.29 0.92 18.39
N GLN A 46 -8.70 2.12 18.00
CA GLN A 46 -8.07 3.37 18.46
C GLN A 46 -8.27 3.58 19.96
N GLU A 47 -9.47 3.34 20.49
CA GLU A 47 -9.77 3.43 21.92
C GLU A 47 -8.92 2.46 22.74
N LEU A 48 -8.79 1.22 22.29
CA LEU A 48 -7.94 0.21 22.95
C LEU A 48 -6.47 0.65 22.99
N SER A 49 -5.94 1.17 21.87
CA SER A 49 -4.55 1.64 21.81
C SER A 49 -4.29 2.85 22.70
N LEU A 50 -5.19 3.84 22.66
CA LEU A 50 -5.10 5.03 23.50
C LEU A 50 -5.16 4.67 24.98
N LYS A 51 -6.03 3.73 25.37
CA LYS A 51 -6.12 3.26 26.75
C LYS A 51 -4.87 2.50 27.20
N ALA A 52 -4.30 1.67 26.33
CA ALA A 52 -3.16 0.82 26.68
C ALA A 52 -1.81 1.55 26.64
N SER A 53 -1.64 2.52 25.74
CA SER A 53 -0.35 3.15 25.44
C SER A 53 -0.34 4.68 25.43
N GLY A 54 -1.50 5.33 25.41
CA GLY A 54 -1.62 6.78 25.23
C GLY A 54 -1.34 7.28 23.81
N LEU A 55 -1.10 6.37 22.85
CA LEU A 55 -0.78 6.71 21.46
C LEU A 55 -1.82 6.12 20.49
N PRO A 56 -2.18 6.86 19.42
CA PRO A 56 -3.05 6.35 18.37
C PRO A 56 -2.33 5.31 17.50
N LEU A 57 -3.11 4.44 16.86
CA LEU A 57 -2.62 3.44 15.92
C LEU A 57 -2.36 4.03 14.54
N ILE A 58 -1.36 3.46 13.87
CA ILE A 58 -1.33 3.42 12.40
C ILE A 58 -2.35 2.37 11.95
N ILE A 59 -3.39 2.80 11.24
CA ILE A 59 -4.40 1.93 10.63
C ILE A 59 -4.12 1.88 9.13
N ALA A 60 -3.67 0.72 8.67
CA ALA A 60 -3.21 0.49 7.31
C ALA A 60 -4.18 -0.39 6.50
N VAL A 61 -4.17 -0.20 5.17
CA VAL A 61 -4.88 -1.07 4.22
C VAL A 61 -4.11 -1.15 2.90
N ASP A 62 -4.28 -2.23 2.13
CA ASP A 62 -3.86 -2.31 0.73
C ASP A 62 -4.97 -1.85 -0.21
N GLN A 63 -5.09 -0.54 -0.44
CA GLN A 63 -6.07 0.05 -1.35
C GLN A 63 -5.34 0.70 -2.54
N GLU A 64 -4.89 -0.11 -3.50
CA GLU A 64 -4.15 0.34 -4.68
C GLU A 64 -5.06 0.84 -5.80
N GLY A 65 -6.33 0.40 -5.79
CA GLY A 65 -7.26 0.52 -6.91
C GLY A 65 -7.21 -0.70 -7.82
N GLY A 66 -8.19 -0.80 -8.73
CA GLY A 66 -8.33 -1.95 -9.63
C GLY A 66 -8.35 -3.29 -8.86
N PRO A 67 -7.48 -4.26 -9.18
CA PRO A 67 -7.55 -5.62 -8.62
C PRO A 67 -7.20 -5.71 -7.13
N VAL A 68 -6.52 -4.69 -6.57
CA VAL A 68 -6.16 -4.65 -5.14
C VAL A 68 -6.96 -3.56 -4.46
N THR A 69 -8.19 -3.94 -4.12
CA THR A 69 -9.19 -3.09 -3.49
C THR A 69 -9.81 -3.89 -2.34
N ARG A 70 -9.64 -3.43 -1.09
CA ARG A 70 -10.26 -4.05 0.10
C ARG A 70 -11.60 -3.39 0.45
N LEU A 71 -11.69 -2.08 0.29
CA LEU A 71 -12.90 -1.31 0.53
C LEU A 71 -13.76 -1.36 -0.74
N GLN A 72 -14.73 -2.26 -0.76
CA GLN A 72 -15.62 -2.50 -1.91
C GLN A 72 -17.04 -1.97 -1.65
N ALA A 73 -17.82 -2.68 -0.84
CA ALA A 73 -19.23 -2.37 -0.63
C ALA A 73 -19.40 -1.02 0.09
N GLY A 74 -20.16 -0.12 -0.52
CA GLY A 74 -20.39 1.22 0.00
C GLY A 74 -19.23 2.21 -0.23
N PHE A 75 -18.13 1.82 -0.88
CA PHE A 75 -17.00 2.72 -1.12
C PHE A 75 -16.85 3.10 -2.61
N PRO A 76 -16.39 4.32 -2.92
CA PRO A 76 -16.02 4.68 -4.28
C PRO A 76 -14.91 3.76 -4.80
N GLN A 77 -15.02 3.37 -6.06
CA GLN A 77 -14.03 2.53 -6.73
C GLN A 77 -13.08 3.40 -7.56
N PHE A 78 -11.79 3.08 -7.51
CA PHE A 78 -10.74 3.87 -8.15
C PHE A 78 -10.00 3.02 -9.20
N PRO A 79 -9.54 3.64 -10.30
CA PRO A 79 -8.74 2.96 -11.31
C PRO A 79 -7.44 2.42 -10.68
N GLY A 80 -6.98 1.28 -11.18
CA GLY A 80 -5.67 0.74 -10.80
C GLY A 80 -4.53 1.48 -11.51
N ALA A 81 -3.32 1.30 -11.01
CA ALA A 81 -2.11 1.95 -11.53
C ALA A 81 -1.92 1.75 -13.04
N ALA A 82 -2.21 0.56 -13.58
CA ALA A 82 -2.06 0.30 -15.01
C ALA A 82 -2.97 1.18 -15.88
N ALA A 83 -4.20 1.46 -15.42
CA ALA A 83 -5.11 2.36 -16.12
C ALA A 83 -4.62 3.82 -16.05
N LEU A 84 -4.19 4.26 -14.86
CA LEU A 84 -3.64 5.60 -14.65
C LEU A 84 -2.38 5.85 -15.47
N GLY A 85 -1.49 4.86 -15.55
CA GLY A 85 -0.27 4.94 -16.33
C GLY A 85 -0.50 4.86 -17.85
N ALA A 86 -1.51 4.11 -18.30
CA ALA A 86 -1.92 4.10 -19.70
C ALA A 86 -2.55 5.43 -20.14
N GLU A 87 -3.29 6.09 -19.23
CA GLU A 87 -3.83 7.44 -19.46
C GLU A 87 -2.71 8.50 -19.50
N ASN A 88 -1.63 8.29 -18.73
CA ASN A 88 -0.46 9.15 -18.67
C ASN A 88 -0.79 10.63 -18.35
N HIS A 89 -1.79 10.83 -17.47
CA HIS A 89 -2.23 12.15 -17.00
C HIS A 89 -1.90 12.31 -15.51
N LEU A 90 -0.79 13.01 -15.21
CA LEU A 90 -0.25 13.09 -13.85
C LEU A 90 -1.18 13.82 -12.86
N GLU A 91 -1.84 14.90 -13.28
CA GLU A 91 -2.77 15.61 -12.39
C GLU A 91 -3.95 14.72 -12.00
N HIS A 92 -4.57 14.04 -12.97
CA HIS A 92 -5.63 13.08 -12.71
C HIS A 92 -5.16 11.95 -11.77
N THR A 93 -3.93 11.45 -11.91
CA THR A 93 -3.35 10.49 -10.95
C THR A 93 -3.32 11.04 -9.53
N ARG A 94 -2.89 12.30 -9.36
CA ARG A 94 -2.87 12.98 -8.05
C ARG A 94 -4.27 13.18 -7.49
N GLU A 95 -5.22 13.59 -8.33
CA GLU A 95 -6.62 13.79 -7.93
C GLU A 95 -7.30 12.50 -7.50
N ILE A 96 -7.09 11.40 -8.24
CA ILE A 96 -7.57 10.05 -7.86
C ILE A 96 -6.96 9.63 -6.53
N ALA A 97 -5.65 9.79 -6.34
CA ALA A 97 -4.98 9.43 -5.10
C ALA A 97 -5.49 10.27 -3.91
N ARG A 98 -5.77 11.56 -4.12
CA ARG A 98 -6.37 12.43 -3.10
C ARG A 98 -7.80 12.02 -2.76
N ALA A 99 -8.63 11.73 -3.76
CA ALA A 99 -10.01 11.26 -3.56
C ALA A 99 -10.04 9.91 -2.83
N LEU A 100 -9.12 9.02 -3.17
CA LEU A 100 -8.89 7.77 -2.47
C LEU A 100 -8.50 7.99 -1.01
N ALA A 101 -7.55 8.89 -0.73
CA ALA A 101 -7.19 9.23 0.65
C ALA A 101 -8.36 9.79 1.44
N SER A 102 -9.19 10.66 0.85
CA SER A 102 -10.41 11.15 1.51
C SER A 102 -11.36 10.00 1.88
N ALA A 103 -11.58 9.03 0.99
CA ALA A 103 -12.43 7.88 1.27
C ALA A 103 -11.89 7.00 2.40
N LEU A 104 -10.57 6.82 2.49
CA LEU A 104 -9.91 6.09 3.56
C LEU A 104 -9.96 6.85 4.89
N PHE A 105 -9.67 8.14 4.87
CA PHE A 105 -9.64 9.00 6.05
C PHE A 105 -11.01 9.09 6.73
N LEU A 106 -12.10 9.11 5.95
CA LEU A 106 -13.47 9.17 6.46
C LEU A 106 -13.84 7.99 7.37
N VAL A 107 -13.23 6.82 7.18
CA VAL A 107 -13.43 5.65 8.04
C VAL A 107 -12.33 5.46 9.07
N GLY A 108 -11.39 6.40 9.18
CA GLY A 108 -10.30 6.38 10.17
C GLY A 108 -9.03 5.65 9.72
N ILE A 109 -8.92 5.25 8.45
CA ILE A 109 -7.69 4.69 7.89
C ILE A 109 -6.71 5.85 7.61
N ASN A 110 -5.51 5.75 8.16
CA ASN A 110 -4.49 6.82 8.09
C ASN A 110 -3.20 6.38 7.39
N CYS A 111 -3.12 5.14 6.91
CA CYS A 111 -2.03 4.62 6.11
C CYS A 111 -2.57 3.80 4.95
N ASN A 112 -2.10 4.07 3.73
CA ASN A 112 -2.37 3.23 2.58
C ASN A 112 -1.06 2.58 2.11
N LEU A 113 -1.08 1.27 1.95
CA LEU A 113 0.03 0.49 1.44
C LEU A 113 0.10 0.61 -0.08
N ALA A 114 0.21 1.83 -0.58
CA ALA A 114 0.22 2.20 -1.99
C ALA A 114 1.02 3.51 -2.17
N PRO A 115 1.51 3.81 -3.39
CA PRO A 115 1.37 3.03 -4.62
C PRO A 115 2.40 1.90 -4.78
N VAL A 116 2.17 1.03 -5.76
CA VAL A 116 3.21 0.15 -6.30
C VAL A 116 4.14 0.97 -7.18
N ALA A 117 5.43 0.98 -6.83
CA ALA A 117 6.51 1.68 -7.53
C ALA A 117 7.33 0.76 -8.45
N ASP A 118 6.99 -0.53 -8.48
CA ASP A 118 7.64 -1.52 -9.32
C ASP A 118 7.46 -1.21 -10.82
N LEU A 119 8.49 -1.50 -11.61
CA LEU A 119 8.41 -1.49 -13.08
C LEU A 119 7.85 -2.81 -13.58
N TYR A 120 6.86 -2.77 -14.44
CA TYR A 120 6.39 -3.98 -15.11
C TYR A 120 7.48 -4.55 -16.02
N ARG A 121 7.77 -5.84 -15.85
CA ARG A 121 8.51 -6.66 -16.82
C ARG A 121 7.69 -7.90 -17.11
N ALA A 122 7.50 -8.17 -18.40
CA ALA A 122 6.93 -9.45 -18.81
C ALA A 122 7.92 -10.58 -18.46
N PRO A 123 7.47 -11.75 -18.02
CA PRO A 123 6.07 -12.21 -17.93
C PRO A 123 5.46 -12.15 -16.52
N SER A 124 5.80 -11.15 -15.67
CA SER A 124 5.29 -11.09 -14.29
C SER A 124 3.76 -11.11 -14.23
N ARG A 125 3.20 -12.14 -13.59
CA ARG A 125 1.74 -12.31 -13.42
C ARG A 125 1.19 -11.54 -12.23
N VAL A 126 2.03 -11.28 -11.23
CA VAL A 126 1.64 -10.64 -9.97
C VAL A 126 1.51 -9.12 -10.14
N LEU A 127 2.32 -8.51 -11.00
CA LEU A 127 2.45 -7.06 -11.12
C LEU A 127 1.75 -6.45 -12.34
N HIS A 128 1.30 -7.25 -13.31
CA HIS A 128 0.78 -6.77 -14.60
C HIS A 128 -0.23 -5.62 -14.50
N ASN A 129 -1.28 -5.78 -13.67
CA ASN A 129 -2.33 -4.78 -13.51
C ASN A 129 -2.13 -3.86 -12.29
N ARG A 130 -0.94 -3.90 -11.68
CA ARG A 130 -0.61 -3.17 -10.45
C ARG A 130 0.51 -2.14 -10.64
N CYS A 131 1.27 -2.22 -11.72
CA CYS A 131 2.28 -1.22 -12.08
C CYS A 131 1.69 -0.12 -12.97
N PHE A 132 2.22 1.11 -12.87
CA PHE A 132 1.89 2.18 -13.82
C PHE A 132 2.42 1.92 -15.22
N GLY A 133 3.50 1.15 -15.36
CA GLY A 133 4.11 0.86 -16.66
C GLY A 133 5.46 0.19 -16.52
N SER A 134 6.23 0.19 -17.61
CA SER A 134 7.54 -0.45 -17.69
C SER A 134 8.70 0.55 -17.83
N ASP A 135 8.45 1.78 -18.26
CA ASP A 135 9.49 2.81 -18.38
C ASP A 135 9.73 3.47 -17.00
N PRO A 136 10.98 3.47 -16.48
CA PRO A 136 11.30 4.09 -15.20
C PRO A 136 10.84 5.55 -15.04
N LYS A 137 10.93 6.38 -16.08
CA LYS A 137 10.68 7.82 -15.95
C LYS A 137 9.19 8.14 -15.81
N PRO A 138 8.28 7.68 -16.70
CA PRO A 138 6.84 7.86 -16.49
C PRO A 138 6.34 7.23 -15.19
N VAL A 139 6.84 6.03 -14.83
CA VAL A 139 6.45 5.38 -13.57
C VAL A 139 6.83 6.25 -12.37
N ALA A 140 8.02 6.84 -12.36
CA ALA A 140 8.46 7.72 -11.29
C ALA A 140 7.57 8.95 -11.11
N GLU A 141 7.15 9.59 -12.22
CA GLU A 141 6.24 10.73 -12.17
C GLU A 141 4.85 10.35 -11.63
N HIS A 142 4.30 9.21 -12.05
CA HIS A 142 3.04 8.71 -11.51
C HIS A 142 3.13 8.33 -10.03
N VAL A 143 4.22 7.68 -9.61
CA VAL A 143 4.48 7.33 -8.20
C VAL A 143 4.53 8.60 -7.36
N LYS A 144 5.28 9.62 -7.81
CA LYS A 144 5.33 10.92 -7.15
C LYS A 144 3.95 11.56 -7.03
N ALA A 145 3.20 11.66 -8.13
CA ALA A 145 1.85 12.22 -8.14
C ALA A 145 0.89 11.48 -7.19
N PHE A 146 0.96 10.15 -7.14
CA PHE A 146 0.11 9.34 -6.26
C PHE A 146 0.49 9.50 -4.78
N VAL A 147 1.79 9.54 -4.46
CA VAL A 147 2.29 9.82 -3.09
C VAL A 147 1.83 11.19 -2.62
N GLU A 148 2.01 12.23 -3.44
CA GLU A 148 1.56 13.59 -3.13
C GLU A 148 0.04 13.62 -2.91
N GLY A 149 -0.73 12.95 -3.77
CA GLY A 149 -2.19 12.87 -3.66
C GLY A 149 -2.64 12.25 -2.35
N LEU A 150 -2.13 11.05 -2.02
CA LEU A 150 -2.48 10.36 -0.76
C LEU A 150 -2.15 11.22 0.46
N GLN A 151 -0.93 11.76 0.52
CA GLN A 151 -0.44 12.50 1.68
C GLN A 151 -1.14 13.85 1.83
N SER A 152 -1.51 14.51 0.72
CA SER A 152 -2.33 15.73 0.76
C SER A 152 -3.75 15.49 1.29
N GLY A 153 -4.27 14.26 1.13
CA GLY A 153 -5.53 13.82 1.70
C GLY A 153 -5.42 13.31 3.15
N GLY A 154 -4.27 13.48 3.81
CA GLY A 154 -4.08 13.10 5.22
C GLY A 154 -3.76 11.63 5.46
N VAL A 155 -3.49 10.84 4.41
CA VAL A 155 -3.19 9.41 4.50
C VAL A 155 -1.72 9.16 4.14
N MET A 156 -0.99 8.46 5.01
CA MET A 156 0.40 8.11 4.74
C MET A 156 0.51 7.16 3.55
N ALA A 157 1.36 7.49 2.58
CA ALA A 157 1.70 6.61 1.48
C ALA A 157 2.84 5.65 1.88
N CYS A 158 2.80 4.45 1.31
CA CYS A 158 3.85 3.44 1.46
C CYS A 158 4.17 2.84 0.10
N VAL A 159 5.33 3.20 -0.46
CA VAL A 159 5.76 2.68 -1.76
C VAL A 159 6.29 1.26 -1.64
N LYS A 160 6.01 0.44 -2.65
CA LYS A 160 6.35 -0.98 -2.65
C LYS A 160 6.63 -1.54 -4.05
N HIS A 161 7.41 -2.60 -4.22
CA HIS A 161 8.16 -3.33 -3.19
C HIS A 161 9.66 -3.12 -3.42
N PHE A 162 10.31 -2.37 -2.55
CA PHE A 162 11.71 -1.99 -2.68
C PHE A 162 12.65 -3.21 -2.61
N PRO A 163 13.71 -3.31 -3.42
CA PRO A 163 14.18 -2.33 -4.42
C PRO A 163 13.57 -2.52 -5.83
N GLY A 164 12.56 -3.38 -5.97
CA GLY A 164 11.85 -3.64 -7.23
C GLY A 164 11.46 -5.11 -7.37
N HIS A 165 10.16 -5.39 -7.31
CA HIS A 165 9.58 -6.74 -7.53
C HIS A 165 9.41 -7.09 -9.01
N GLY A 166 9.45 -6.07 -9.88
CA GLY A 166 9.20 -6.13 -11.32
C GLY A 166 9.84 -7.28 -12.11
N CYS A 167 10.98 -7.80 -11.66
CA CYS A 167 11.82 -8.74 -12.42
C CYS A 167 11.64 -10.21 -12.07
N VAL A 168 10.81 -10.56 -11.08
CA VAL A 168 10.55 -11.96 -10.74
C VAL A 168 9.21 -12.41 -11.29
N VAL A 169 9.25 -13.54 -11.99
CA VAL A 169 8.08 -14.20 -12.61
C VAL A 169 7.25 -14.92 -11.56
N GLU A 170 7.90 -15.33 -10.48
CA GLU A 170 7.38 -16.19 -9.44
C GLU A 170 6.56 -15.41 -8.42
N ASP A 171 5.53 -16.06 -7.90
CA ASP A 171 4.68 -15.49 -6.85
C ASP A 171 5.40 -15.58 -5.50
N SER A 172 5.80 -14.43 -4.95
CA SER A 172 6.49 -14.35 -3.65
C SER A 172 5.68 -14.89 -2.48
N HIS A 173 4.37 -15.12 -2.66
CA HIS A 173 3.52 -15.78 -1.67
C HIS A 173 3.69 -17.31 -1.65
N LYS A 174 4.34 -17.91 -2.66
CA LYS A 174 4.46 -19.37 -2.82
C LYS A 174 5.87 -19.89 -2.61
N GLN A 175 6.88 -19.11 -2.98
CA GLN A 175 8.29 -19.45 -2.83
C GLN A 175 9.12 -18.17 -2.74
N LEU A 176 10.37 -18.27 -2.25
CA LEU A 176 11.29 -17.14 -2.24
C LEU A 176 11.80 -16.91 -3.67
N PRO A 177 11.39 -15.82 -4.35
CA PRO A 177 11.87 -15.53 -5.68
C PRO A 177 13.33 -15.10 -5.61
N VAL A 178 14.11 -15.50 -6.62
CA VAL A 178 15.49 -15.05 -6.80
C VAL A 178 15.55 -14.13 -8.01
N SER A 179 16.09 -12.94 -7.80
CA SER A 179 16.40 -12.01 -8.88
C SER A 179 17.86 -12.14 -9.28
N ASP A 180 18.09 -12.42 -10.56
CA ASP A 180 19.41 -12.44 -11.18
C ASP A 180 19.80 -11.07 -11.78
N LEU A 181 19.07 -10.01 -11.45
CA LEU A 181 19.43 -8.67 -11.88
C LEU A 181 20.84 -8.32 -11.39
N LEU A 182 21.65 -7.78 -12.30
CA LEU A 182 22.91 -7.18 -11.92
C LEU A 182 22.66 -5.80 -11.30
N ARG A 183 23.60 -5.34 -10.46
CA ARG A 183 23.52 -4.02 -9.83
C ARG A 183 23.23 -2.87 -10.82
N PRO A 184 23.84 -2.81 -12.02
CA PRO A 184 23.54 -1.76 -12.99
C PRO A 184 22.08 -1.78 -13.48
N ASP A 185 21.46 -2.96 -13.59
CA ASP A 185 20.08 -3.08 -14.06
C ASP A 185 19.08 -2.63 -12.98
N LEU A 186 19.44 -2.84 -11.70
CA LEU A 186 18.65 -2.41 -10.55
C LEU A 186 18.52 -0.88 -10.48
N GLU A 187 19.50 -0.12 -10.95
CA GLU A 187 19.44 1.35 -10.93
C GLU A 187 18.17 1.89 -11.61
N SER A 188 17.71 1.24 -12.69
CA SER A 188 16.46 1.62 -13.35
C SER A 188 15.23 1.41 -12.46
N HIS A 189 15.20 0.34 -11.67
CA HIS A 189 14.13 0.02 -10.73
C HIS A 189 14.13 0.94 -9.52
N LEU A 190 15.26 1.55 -9.17
CA LEU A 190 15.37 2.51 -8.07
C LEU A 190 14.81 3.90 -8.41
N ILE A 191 14.65 4.24 -9.69
CA ILE A 191 14.20 5.58 -10.12
C ILE A 191 12.84 5.96 -9.51
N PRO A 192 11.78 5.11 -9.56
CA PRO A 192 10.51 5.44 -8.94
C PRO A 192 10.58 5.57 -7.41
N PHE A 193 11.43 4.79 -6.75
CA PHE A 193 11.61 4.90 -5.29
C PHE A 193 12.34 6.20 -4.90
N ARG A 194 13.33 6.64 -5.68
CA ARG A 194 13.97 7.95 -5.50
C ARG A 194 12.96 9.08 -5.65
N ALA A 195 12.12 9.04 -6.69
CA ALA A 195 11.05 10.03 -6.88
C ALA A 195 10.03 10.03 -5.72
N ALA A 196 9.71 8.87 -5.14
CA ALA A 196 8.87 8.78 -3.95
C ALA A 196 9.51 9.43 -2.71
N ILE A 197 10.82 9.25 -2.52
CA ILE A 197 11.57 9.92 -1.45
C ILE A 197 11.55 11.44 -1.65
N ASP A 198 11.78 11.91 -2.87
CA ASP A 198 11.71 13.34 -3.21
C ASP A 198 10.31 13.93 -2.98
N ALA A 199 9.26 13.12 -3.16
CA ALA A 199 7.86 13.45 -2.84
C ALA A 199 7.55 13.39 -1.33
N GLY A 200 8.50 12.99 -0.50
CA GLY A 200 8.36 12.90 0.96
C GLY A 200 7.52 11.71 1.43
N VAL A 201 7.58 10.57 0.73
CA VAL A 201 6.88 9.34 1.13
C VAL A 201 7.17 8.97 2.59
N ARG A 202 6.13 8.55 3.33
CA ARG A 202 6.26 8.22 4.77
C ARG A 202 6.79 6.82 5.03
N LEU A 203 6.49 5.87 4.16
CA LEU A 203 6.83 4.46 4.37
C LEU A 203 7.34 3.82 3.07
N MET A 204 8.14 2.78 3.24
CA MET A 204 8.63 1.94 2.14
C MET A 204 8.56 0.48 2.56
N MET A 205 7.97 -0.36 1.71
CA MET A 205 7.86 -1.79 1.94
C MET A 205 8.95 -2.52 1.15
N ALA A 206 9.73 -3.35 1.84
CA ALA A 206 10.72 -4.21 1.20
C ALA A 206 10.07 -5.41 0.50
N ALA A 207 10.63 -5.81 -0.64
CA ALA A 207 10.25 -7.01 -1.35
C ALA A 207 10.80 -8.24 -0.64
N HIS A 208 10.03 -9.33 -0.65
CA HIS A 208 10.49 -10.65 -0.21
C HIS A 208 11.12 -11.39 -1.39
N ILE A 209 12.33 -10.96 -1.77
CA ILE A 209 13.09 -11.44 -2.94
C ILE A 209 14.57 -11.52 -2.54
N LYS A 210 15.26 -12.59 -2.94
CA LYS A 210 16.72 -12.65 -2.88
C LYS A 210 17.31 -11.94 -4.10
N PHE A 211 18.22 -10.99 -3.91
CA PHE A 211 18.91 -10.32 -5.01
C PHE A 211 20.34 -10.82 -5.04
N SER A 212 20.64 -11.82 -5.87
CA SER A 212 21.93 -12.53 -5.87
C SER A 212 23.16 -11.61 -6.07
N ALA A 213 23.00 -10.49 -6.79
CA ALA A 213 24.07 -9.51 -6.98
C ALA A 213 24.30 -8.58 -5.76
N ILE A 214 23.46 -8.67 -4.73
CA ILE A 214 23.44 -7.81 -3.54
C ILE A 214 23.59 -8.64 -2.26
N ASP A 215 22.56 -9.43 -1.91
CA ASP A 215 22.43 -10.29 -0.73
C ASP A 215 21.28 -11.30 -0.96
#